data_AF-A0A951H582-F1
#
_entry.id   AF-A0A951H582-F1
#
_cell.length_a   1.000
_cell.length_b   1.000
_cell.length_c   1.000
_cell.angle_alpha   90.00
_cell.angle_beta   90.00
_cell.angle_gamma   90.00
#
_symmetry.space_group_name_H-M   'P 1'
#
loop_
_entity.id
_entity.type
_entity.pdbx_description
1 polymer ?
#
loop_
_entity_poly.entity_id
_entity_poly.type
_entity_poly.pdbx_seq_one_letter_code
_entity_poly.pdbx_strand_id
1 'polypeptide(L)'
;MDEYELTQHYARWQQDLDLMAQLGVKTARYGIPWHRISPAPGQWDWSWADEPLSYLLELGIDPIVDLVHYGVPEWMDNAFLHPDFAQHMADFGARLAERFKGRIRWWTPLNEPRITAWNCGKVGWWPPCRRGWSGFATVLVAVCQGIIRTDEALRGVDPENVLVHVDASNLWLPPLPPDEPLLALTEFRRDIVFLALDLISRRVDDKHRLWPWLLRQGIPSAVLEWFLAHRMDLDIIGINLYPMLSQKQYVRTRSGRLRIGFPPGGSGMLEQIVKLYWERYQRPLMIAETAGRGRLSHRLNWLRDSVADMKSLREQGIPLVGYTWWPMFALISWAYRQGRDPLRNYVVQMGLWNLDPDTLERVHTPLVDVYRELVAGGAQAVGLLQRGFRG
;
A
#
# COMPACT_ATOMS: atom_id res chain seq x y z
N MET A 1 11.22 13.37 -4.01
CA MET A 1 10.64 12.66 -5.16
C MET A 1 9.16 12.71 -4.93
N ASP A 2 8.45 13.40 -5.81
CA ASP A 2 7.01 13.62 -5.74
C ASP A 2 6.44 13.11 -7.07
N GLU A 3 5.68 12.02 -7.04
CA GLU A 3 5.10 11.41 -8.24
C GLU A 3 4.12 12.35 -8.94
N TYR A 4 3.39 13.19 -8.20
CA TYR A 4 2.42 14.10 -8.80
C TYR A 4 3.14 15.17 -9.62
N GLU A 5 4.26 15.67 -9.13
CA GLU A 5 5.11 16.58 -9.89
C GLU A 5 5.73 15.88 -11.10
N LEU A 6 6.35 14.71 -10.89
CA LEU A 6 7.10 13.99 -11.92
C LEU A 6 6.22 13.42 -13.05
N THR A 7 4.93 13.27 -12.80
CA THR A 7 3.93 12.89 -13.81
C THR A 7 3.08 14.06 -14.29
N GLN A 8 3.34 15.29 -13.83
CA GLN A 8 2.54 16.49 -14.08
C GLN A 8 1.07 16.38 -13.64
N HIS A 9 0.75 15.49 -12.69
CA HIS A 9 -0.59 15.37 -12.16
C HIS A 9 -1.08 16.69 -11.54
N TYR A 10 -0.22 17.45 -10.85
CA TYR A 10 -0.61 18.76 -10.28
C TYR A 10 -1.21 19.72 -11.31
N ALA A 11 -0.69 19.72 -12.54
CA ALA A 11 -1.17 20.60 -13.61
C ALA A 11 -2.33 19.98 -14.42
N ARG A 12 -2.50 18.66 -14.37
CA ARG A 12 -3.43 17.90 -15.22
C ARG A 12 -4.50 17.15 -14.42
N TRP A 13 -4.68 17.48 -13.14
CA TRP A 13 -5.48 16.68 -12.22
C TRP A 13 -6.92 16.52 -12.69
N GLN A 14 -7.55 17.58 -13.21
CA GLN A 14 -8.92 17.51 -13.75
C GLN A 14 -9.01 16.49 -14.89
N GLN A 15 -8.08 16.57 -15.86
CA GLN A 15 -8.03 15.64 -17.00
C GLN A 15 -7.79 14.20 -16.53
N ASP A 16 -6.92 14.01 -15.55
CA ASP A 16 -6.63 12.70 -14.98
C ASP A 16 -7.84 12.11 -14.25
N LEU A 17 -8.60 12.93 -13.53
CA LEU A 17 -9.83 12.51 -12.86
C LEU A 17 -10.97 12.26 -13.87
N ASP A 18 -11.04 13.01 -14.97
CA ASP A 18 -11.97 12.73 -16.07
C ASP A 18 -11.69 11.36 -16.70
N LEU A 19 -10.41 11.04 -16.94
CA LEU A 19 -10.00 9.71 -17.41
C LEU A 19 -10.38 8.61 -16.40
N MET A 20 -10.32 8.91 -15.10
CA MET A 20 -10.71 7.97 -14.06
C MET A 20 -12.23 7.72 -14.09
N ALA A 21 -13.04 8.77 -14.24
CA ALA A 21 -14.49 8.66 -14.39
C ALA A 21 -14.89 7.86 -15.64
N GLN A 22 -14.14 7.97 -16.73
CA GLN A 22 -14.37 7.18 -17.95
C GLN A 22 -14.22 5.67 -17.73
N LEU A 23 -13.51 5.23 -16.67
CA LEU A 23 -13.45 3.81 -16.30
C LEU A 23 -14.80 3.27 -15.80
N GLY A 24 -15.71 4.14 -15.37
CA GLY A 24 -16.99 3.77 -14.75
C GLY A 24 -16.86 3.32 -13.29
N VAL A 25 -15.70 3.51 -12.67
CA VAL A 25 -15.45 3.15 -11.26
C VAL A 25 -16.32 3.99 -10.33
N LYS A 26 -16.68 3.41 -9.17
CA LYS A 26 -17.40 4.10 -8.10
C LYS A 26 -16.54 4.46 -6.91
N THR A 27 -15.32 3.94 -6.89
CA THR A 27 -14.38 4.15 -5.80
C THR A 27 -12.98 4.21 -6.38
N ALA A 28 -12.14 5.10 -5.85
CA ALA A 28 -10.75 5.24 -6.25
C ALA A 28 -9.85 5.49 -5.05
N ARG A 29 -8.67 4.85 -5.03
CA ARG A 29 -7.62 5.20 -4.07
C ARG A 29 -6.90 6.46 -4.55
N TYR A 30 -6.85 7.49 -3.71
CA TYR A 30 -6.26 8.77 -4.06
C TYR A 30 -5.34 9.26 -2.94
N GLY A 31 -4.06 9.47 -3.29
CA GLY A 31 -3.04 9.90 -2.35
C GLY A 31 -3.05 11.41 -2.14
N ILE A 32 -2.86 11.83 -0.91
CA ILE A 32 -2.86 13.25 -0.58
C ILE A 32 -1.45 13.71 -0.17
N PRO A 33 -0.86 14.72 -0.84
CA PRO A 33 0.51 15.17 -0.58
C PRO A 33 0.57 15.97 0.73
N TRP A 34 0.81 15.26 1.84
CA TRP A 34 0.90 15.85 3.17
C TRP A 34 1.89 17.03 3.24
N HIS A 35 3.03 16.96 2.55
CA HIS A 35 4.02 18.05 2.50
C HIS A 35 3.49 19.36 1.90
N ARG A 36 2.51 19.29 0.98
CA ARG A 36 1.85 20.49 0.44
C ARG A 36 0.76 20.99 1.36
N ILE A 37 0.04 20.08 2.01
CA ILE A 37 -1.06 20.45 2.92
C ILE A 37 -0.56 21.02 4.23
N SER A 38 0.56 20.53 4.75
CA SER A 38 1.23 21.08 5.92
C SER A 38 2.65 21.50 5.56
N PRO A 39 2.83 22.67 4.91
CA PRO A 39 4.14 23.09 4.42
C PRO A 39 5.08 23.55 5.54
N ALA A 40 4.54 23.93 6.70
CA ALA A 40 5.29 24.33 7.89
C ALA A 40 4.52 23.93 9.17
N PRO A 41 5.19 23.84 10.34
CA PRO A 41 4.53 23.47 11.59
C PRO A 41 3.32 24.38 11.89
N GLY A 42 2.15 23.78 12.08
CA GLY A 42 0.90 24.50 12.38
C GLY A 42 0.26 25.24 11.20
N GLN A 43 0.90 25.26 10.02
CA GLN A 43 0.34 25.87 8.82
C GLN A 43 -0.38 24.81 7.98
N TRP A 44 -1.50 25.21 7.36
CA TRP A 44 -2.34 24.34 6.56
C TRP A 44 -2.78 25.01 5.26
N ASP A 45 -2.51 24.36 4.13
CA ASP A 45 -3.01 24.75 2.82
C ASP A 45 -3.88 23.60 2.26
N TRP A 46 -5.19 23.81 2.25
CA TRP A 46 -6.14 22.79 1.83
C TRP A 46 -6.52 22.88 0.36
N SER A 47 -6.00 23.86 -0.40
CA SER A 47 -6.37 24.07 -1.80
C SER A 47 -6.28 22.78 -2.61
N TRP A 48 -5.15 22.06 -2.48
CA TRP A 48 -4.93 20.79 -3.15
C TRP A 48 -5.81 19.64 -2.64
N ALA A 49 -6.27 19.66 -1.39
CA ALA A 49 -7.20 18.63 -0.93
C ALA A 49 -8.62 18.94 -1.42
N ASP A 50 -9.04 20.19 -1.27
CA ASP A 50 -10.40 20.66 -1.54
C ASP A 50 -10.78 20.48 -3.02
N GLU A 51 -9.87 20.81 -3.95
CA GLU A 51 -10.13 20.77 -5.39
C GLU A 51 -10.34 19.33 -5.93
N PRO A 52 -9.31 18.44 -5.97
CA PRO A 52 -9.45 17.11 -6.57
C PRO A 52 -10.41 16.20 -5.79
N LEU A 53 -10.47 16.28 -4.45
CA LEU A 53 -11.40 15.43 -3.70
C LEU A 53 -12.85 15.85 -3.91
N SER A 54 -13.15 17.15 -3.96
CA SER A 54 -14.52 17.60 -4.26
C SER A 54 -14.91 17.23 -5.69
N TYR A 55 -13.99 17.35 -6.65
CA TYR A 55 -14.25 16.95 -8.03
C TYR A 55 -14.49 15.43 -8.19
N LEU A 56 -13.74 14.58 -7.49
CA LEU A 56 -14.01 13.14 -7.43
C LEU A 56 -15.45 12.85 -6.96
N LEU A 57 -15.89 13.54 -5.91
CA LEU A 57 -17.24 13.40 -5.36
C LEU A 57 -18.30 13.89 -6.36
N GLU A 58 -18.06 15.00 -7.06
CA GLU A 58 -18.93 15.53 -8.14
C GLU A 58 -19.06 14.54 -9.31
N LEU A 59 -17.98 13.83 -9.64
CA LEU A 59 -17.97 12.74 -10.61
C LEU A 59 -18.66 11.45 -10.11
N GLY A 60 -19.10 11.43 -8.85
CA GLY A 60 -19.73 10.26 -8.22
C GLY A 60 -18.75 9.13 -7.93
N ILE A 61 -17.49 9.45 -7.65
CA ILE A 61 -16.42 8.53 -7.27
C ILE A 61 -16.09 8.76 -5.80
N ASP A 62 -16.32 7.75 -4.96
CA ASP A 62 -15.94 7.80 -3.55
C ASP A 62 -14.41 7.62 -3.40
N PRO A 63 -13.69 8.59 -2.81
CA PRO A 63 -12.25 8.41 -2.59
C PRO A 63 -12.00 7.50 -1.38
N ILE A 64 -11.05 6.58 -1.53
CA ILE A 64 -10.28 5.98 -0.43
C ILE A 64 -9.02 6.82 -0.30
N VAL A 65 -8.98 7.68 0.72
CA VAL A 65 -7.91 8.67 0.86
C VAL A 65 -6.69 8.04 1.50
N ASP A 66 -5.58 8.00 0.77
CA ASP A 66 -4.29 7.58 1.31
C ASP A 66 -3.59 8.80 1.93
N LEU A 67 -3.54 8.84 3.27
CA LEU A 67 -2.98 9.97 4.03
C LEU A 67 -1.45 10.00 3.91
N VAL A 68 -0.78 8.87 4.09
CA VAL A 68 0.68 8.76 3.97
C VAL A 68 1.05 7.70 2.95
N HIS A 69 1.29 8.12 1.72
CA HIS A 69 1.80 7.26 0.64
C HIS A 69 3.31 7.48 0.48
N TYR A 70 4.05 7.15 1.55
CA TYR A 70 5.44 7.56 1.78
C TYR A 70 5.62 9.07 1.96
N GLY A 71 6.83 9.46 2.40
CA GLY A 71 7.17 10.86 2.63
C GLY A 71 6.44 11.46 3.84
N VAL A 72 7.00 12.56 4.34
CA VAL A 72 6.40 13.42 5.36
C VAL A 72 6.80 14.86 5.03
N PRO A 73 6.12 15.87 5.59
CA PRO A 73 6.55 17.26 5.43
C PRO A 73 8.03 17.48 5.80
N GLU A 74 8.71 18.36 5.07
CA GLU A 74 10.16 18.58 5.25
C GLU A 74 10.52 19.16 6.62
N TRP A 75 9.62 19.91 7.24
CA TRP A 75 9.81 20.46 8.59
C TRP A 75 9.81 19.40 9.68
N MET A 76 9.35 18.18 9.38
CA MET A 76 9.34 17.07 10.31
C MET A 76 10.74 16.44 10.35
N ASP A 77 11.64 17.07 11.11
CA ASP A 77 13.02 16.62 11.30
C ASP A 77 13.07 15.12 11.68
N ASN A 78 14.04 14.39 11.11
CA ASN A 78 14.17 12.95 11.32
C ASN A 78 12.94 12.13 10.82
N ALA A 79 12.07 12.74 10.01
CA ALA A 79 10.97 12.12 9.27
C ALA A 79 10.05 11.25 10.14
N PHE A 80 9.88 9.96 9.79
CA PHE A 80 9.07 8.99 10.54
C PHE A 80 9.52 8.75 11.99
N LEU A 81 10.70 9.26 12.37
CA LEU A 81 11.23 9.21 13.74
C LEU A 81 11.25 10.59 14.40
N HIS A 82 10.52 11.56 13.87
CA HIS A 82 10.20 12.79 14.59
C HIS A 82 9.48 12.43 15.89
N PRO A 83 9.80 13.06 17.03
CA PRO A 83 9.20 12.73 18.32
C PRO A 83 7.66 12.71 18.29
N ASP A 84 7.08 13.66 17.56
CA ASP A 84 5.63 13.83 17.43
C ASP A 84 5.05 13.29 16.12
N PHE A 85 5.80 12.47 15.34
CA PHE A 85 5.33 11.94 14.05
C PHE A 85 3.92 11.34 14.13
N ALA A 86 3.69 10.47 15.12
CA ALA A 86 2.43 9.76 15.26
C ALA A 86 1.26 10.70 15.58
N GLN A 87 1.51 11.78 16.34
CA GLN A 87 0.50 12.80 16.63
C GLN A 87 0.24 13.69 15.42
N HIS A 88 1.28 14.14 14.71
CA HIS A 88 1.13 14.96 13.52
C HIS A 88 0.36 14.24 12.41
N MET A 89 0.60 12.94 12.23
CA MET A 89 -0.14 12.12 11.29
C MET A 89 -1.63 12.03 11.65
N ALA A 90 -1.93 11.80 12.94
CA ALA A 90 -3.29 11.75 13.45
C ALA A 90 -4.01 13.10 13.31
N ASP A 91 -3.34 14.21 13.63
CA ASP A 91 -3.88 15.57 13.49
C ASP A 91 -4.17 15.90 12.02
N PHE A 92 -3.29 15.50 11.10
CA PHE A 92 -3.49 15.65 9.67
C PHE A 92 -4.73 14.87 9.20
N GLY A 93 -4.82 13.59 9.58
CA GLY A 93 -5.97 12.74 9.26
C GLY A 93 -7.29 13.30 9.80
N ALA A 94 -7.33 13.68 11.07
CA ALA A 94 -8.52 14.25 11.70
C ALA A 94 -8.96 15.57 11.05
N ARG A 95 -8.03 16.48 10.75
CA ARG A 95 -8.35 17.74 10.09
C ARG A 95 -8.92 17.51 8.69
N LEU A 96 -8.33 16.60 7.92
CA LEU A 96 -8.84 16.28 6.59
C LEU A 96 -10.21 15.60 6.67
N ALA A 97 -10.41 14.68 7.61
CA ALA A 97 -11.70 14.04 7.84
C ALA A 97 -12.79 15.04 8.25
N GLU A 98 -12.50 16.02 9.12
CA GLU A 98 -13.48 17.05 9.52
C GLU A 98 -13.94 17.88 8.32
N ARG A 99 -13.02 18.22 7.39
CA ARG A 99 -13.36 18.97 6.17
C ARG A 99 -14.31 18.23 5.24
N PHE A 100 -14.22 16.91 5.20
CA PHE A 100 -15.01 16.05 4.32
C PHE A 100 -15.99 15.15 5.08
N LYS A 101 -16.31 15.50 6.34
CA LYS A 101 -17.21 14.74 7.19
C LYS A 101 -18.57 14.55 6.52
N GLY A 102 -19.09 13.32 6.59
CA GLY A 102 -20.32 12.92 5.90
C GLY A 102 -20.22 12.81 4.37
N ARG A 103 -19.06 13.13 3.76
CA ARG A 103 -18.83 13.01 2.30
C ARG A 103 -17.77 11.97 1.95
N ILE A 104 -16.69 11.88 2.74
CA ILE A 104 -15.64 10.87 2.60
C ILE A 104 -15.63 10.02 3.86
N ARG A 105 -15.61 8.69 3.67
CA ARG A 105 -15.60 7.73 4.78
C ARG A 105 -14.43 6.75 4.77
N TRP A 106 -13.72 6.60 3.65
CA TRP A 106 -12.72 5.55 3.47
C TRP A 106 -11.31 6.12 3.57
N TRP A 107 -10.49 5.57 4.47
CA TRP A 107 -9.17 6.11 4.76
C TRP A 107 -8.11 5.02 4.86
N THR A 108 -6.97 5.25 4.22
CA THR A 108 -5.74 4.51 4.46
C THR A 108 -4.81 5.41 5.26
N PRO A 109 -4.55 5.13 6.55
CA PRO A 109 -3.61 5.92 7.32
C PRO A 109 -2.22 5.97 6.67
N LEU A 110 -1.65 4.81 6.34
CA LEU A 110 -0.32 4.74 5.74
C LEU A 110 -0.20 3.54 4.81
N ASN A 111 0.35 3.77 3.62
CA ASN A 111 0.61 2.73 2.63
C ASN A 111 1.95 2.02 2.92
N GLU A 112 1.93 0.69 2.91
CA GLU A 112 3.12 -0.17 3.01
C GLU A 112 4.09 0.18 4.16
N PRO A 113 3.64 0.10 5.44
CA PRO A 113 4.48 0.38 6.61
C PRO A 113 5.78 -0.43 6.60
N ARG A 114 5.73 -1.68 6.11
CA ARG A 114 6.90 -2.54 6.02
C ARG A 114 7.90 -2.07 4.95
N ILE A 115 7.44 -1.53 3.83
CA ILE A 115 8.32 -0.99 2.77
C ILE A 115 8.89 0.36 3.20
N THR A 116 8.10 1.18 3.89
CA THR A 116 8.57 2.39 4.57
C THR A 116 9.70 2.04 5.55
N ALA A 117 9.47 1.14 6.50
CA ALA A 117 10.49 0.69 7.44
C ALA A 117 11.71 0.05 6.76
N TRP A 118 11.53 -0.65 5.63
CA TRP A 118 12.64 -1.22 4.88
C TRP A 118 13.54 -0.15 4.27
N ASN A 119 12.98 0.81 3.56
CA ASN A 119 13.76 1.85 2.88
C ASN A 119 14.29 2.91 3.84
N CYS A 120 13.54 3.27 4.87
CA CYS A 120 13.94 4.26 5.89
C CYS A 120 14.87 3.66 6.96
N GLY A 121 14.66 2.37 7.29
CA GLY A 121 15.21 1.73 8.47
C GLY A 121 16.20 0.60 8.20
N LYS A 122 15.91 -0.28 7.24
CA LYS A 122 16.79 -1.42 6.93
C LYS A 122 17.95 -1.03 6.02
N VAL A 123 17.62 -0.40 4.90
CA VAL A 123 18.56 -0.05 3.82
C VAL A 123 19.02 1.41 3.95
N GLY A 124 18.14 2.29 4.42
CA GLY A 124 18.47 3.71 4.65
C GLY A 124 18.59 4.52 3.36
N TRP A 125 17.78 4.20 2.35
CA TRP A 125 17.66 4.96 1.10
C TRP A 125 16.78 6.21 1.26
N TRP A 126 15.85 6.18 2.20
CA TRP A 126 14.94 7.28 2.52
C TRP A 126 15.21 7.81 3.93
N PRO A 127 14.94 9.10 4.20
CA PRO A 127 14.99 9.64 5.56
C PRO A 127 14.16 8.80 6.54
N PRO A 128 14.60 8.62 7.80
CA PRO A 128 15.81 9.18 8.42
C PRO A 128 17.11 8.38 8.18
N CYS A 129 17.15 7.56 7.13
CA CYS A 129 18.36 6.87 6.67
C CYS A 129 19.01 5.96 7.73
N ARG A 130 18.21 5.36 8.62
CA ARG A 130 18.68 4.33 9.55
C ARG A 130 19.07 3.08 8.76
N ARG A 131 19.83 2.18 9.41
CA ARG A 131 20.33 0.95 8.77
C ARG A 131 20.18 -0.25 9.69
N GLY A 132 20.10 -1.43 9.08
CA GLY A 132 20.06 -2.69 9.82
C GLY A 132 18.67 -3.01 10.39
N TRP A 133 18.57 -4.16 11.04
CA TRP A 133 17.30 -4.63 11.59
C TRP A 133 16.80 -3.80 12.76
N SER A 134 17.71 -3.20 13.54
CA SER A 134 17.35 -2.20 14.55
C SER A 134 16.66 -0.99 13.93
N GLY A 135 17.26 -0.37 12.90
CA GLY A 135 16.64 0.75 12.18
C GLY A 135 15.29 0.39 11.56
N PHE A 136 15.16 -0.82 10.99
CA PHE A 136 13.88 -1.34 10.48
C PHE A 136 12.82 -1.41 11.59
N ALA A 137 13.14 -2.04 12.72
CA ALA A 137 12.19 -2.20 13.81
C ALA A 137 11.78 -0.85 14.41
N THR A 138 12.73 0.08 14.60
CA THR A 138 12.45 1.42 15.13
C THR A 138 11.49 2.19 14.24
N VAL A 139 11.73 2.21 12.92
CA VAL A 139 10.81 2.89 11.99
C VAL A 139 9.47 2.18 11.93
N LEU A 140 9.45 0.85 11.87
CA LEU A 140 8.20 0.08 11.79
C LEU A 140 7.28 0.37 12.97
N VAL A 141 7.83 0.37 14.18
CA VAL A 141 7.08 0.66 15.40
C VAL A 141 6.53 2.10 15.37
N ALA A 142 7.33 3.09 14.98
CA ALA A 142 6.87 4.48 14.89
C ALA A 142 5.71 4.65 13.88
N VAL A 143 5.81 4.02 12.70
CA VAL A 143 4.72 4.08 11.71
C VAL A 143 3.47 3.34 12.17
N CYS A 144 3.62 2.20 12.84
CA CYS A 144 2.49 1.47 13.43
C CYS A 144 1.79 2.26 14.55
N GLN A 145 2.54 3.01 15.37
CA GLN A 145 1.95 3.93 16.36
C GLN A 145 1.16 5.06 15.67
N GLY A 146 1.70 5.62 14.59
CA GLY A 146 1.01 6.63 13.78
C GLY A 146 -0.29 6.11 13.18
N ILE A 147 -0.29 4.87 12.65
CA ILE A 147 -1.49 4.22 12.10
C ILE A 147 -2.59 4.10 13.17
N ILE A 148 -2.28 3.59 14.36
CA ILE A 148 -3.29 3.43 15.44
C ILE A 148 -3.83 4.77 15.90
N ARG A 149 -2.96 5.76 16.13
CA ARG A 149 -3.42 7.11 16.54
C ARG A 149 -4.28 7.78 15.47
N THR A 150 -3.98 7.52 14.20
CA THR A 150 -4.76 8.06 13.08
C THR A 150 -6.14 7.38 13.00
N ASP A 151 -6.24 6.06 13.24
CA ASP A 151 -7.53 5.37 13.37
C ASP A 151 -8.38 5.98 14.50
N GLU A 152 -7.80 6.12 15.69
CA GLU A 152 -8.46 6.75 16.85
C GLU A 152 -8.96 8.17 16.52
N ALA A 153 -8.13 8.98 15.86
CA ALA A 153 -8.46 10.36 15.53
C ALA A 153 -9.54 10.46 14.42
N LEU A 154 -9.46 9.61 13.39
CA LEU A 154 -10.48 9.53 12.33
C LEU A 154 -11.84 9.11 12.89
N ARG A 155 -11.89 8.07 13.74
CA ARG A 155 -13.13 7.64 14.38
C ARG A 155 -13.66 8.63 15.42
N GLY A 156 -12.77 9.39 16.05
CA GLY A 156 -13.14 10.51 16.92
C GLY A 156 -13.85 11.63 16.17
N VAL A 157 -13.49 11.87 14.90
CA VAL A 157 -14.18 12.83 14.02
C VAL A 157 -15.52 12.27 13.54
N ASP A 158 -15.52 11.06 13.00
CA ASP A 158 -16.72 10.40 12.49
C ASP A 158 -16.64 8.88 12.75
N PRO A 159 -17.52 8.30 13.59
CA PRO A 159 -17.53 6.88 13.86
C PRO A 159 -17.90 6.02 12.64
N GLU A 160 -18.46 6.61 11.57
CA GLU A 160 -18.74 5.91 10.30
C GLU A 160 -17.50 5.79 9.39
N ASN A 161 -16.35 6.36 9.79
CA ASN A 161 -15.11 6.18 9.06
C ASN A 161 -14.69 4.71 9.03
N VAL A 162 -14.33 4.25 7.82
CA VAL A 162 -13.87 2.89 7.52
C VAL A 162 -12.41 2.94 7.12
N LEU A 163 -11.61 2.10 7.77
CA LEU A 163 -10.18 2.09 7.61
C LEU A 163 -9.73 0.93 6.72
N VAL A 164 -8.90 1.26 5.73
CA VAL A 164 -8.22 0.30 4.87
C VAL A 164 -6.75 0.24 5.28
N HIS A 165 -6.33 -0.81 5.98
CA HIS A 165 -4.93 -1.00 6.28
C HIS A 165 -4.21 -1.62 5.08
N VAL A 166 -3.25 -0.92 4.48
CA VAL A 166 -2.60 -1.38 3.25
C VAL A 166 -1.13 -1.73 3.50
N ASP A 167 -0.73 -2.96 3.14
CA ASP A 167 0.68 -3.37 3.15
C ASP A 167 1.08 -4.17 1.90
N ALA A 168 2.38 -4.11 1.59
CA ALA A 168 2.99 -4.94 0.56
C ALA A 168 3.05 -6.38 1.01
N SER A 169 2.39 -7.24 0.25
CA SER A 169 2.40 -8.67 0.48
C SER A 169 3.58 -9.35 -0.22
N ASN A 170 4.09 -10.43 0.39
CA ASN A 170 5.05 -11.30 -0.26
C ASN A 170 4.74 -12.76 0.07
N LEU A 171 4.83 -13.61 -0.95
CA LEU A 171 4.83 -15.05 -0.83
C LEU A 171 6.29 -15.55 -0.82
N TRP A 172 6.79 -15.89 0.35
CA TRP A 172 8.12 -16.48 0.51
C TRP A 172 8.07 -17.98 0.29
N LEU A 173 8.57 -18.42 -0.86
CA LEU A 173 8.66 -19.82 -1.25
C LEU A 173 9.80 -20.52 -0.50
N PRO A 174 9.65 -21.83 -0.19
CA PRO A 174 10.75 -22.62 0.35
C PRO A 174 11.96 -22.62 -0.61
N PRO A 175 13.19 -22.75 -0.11
CA PRO A 175 14.38 -22.83 -0.95
C PRO A 175 14.33 -24.06 -1.86
N LEU A 176 14.86 -23.93 -3.08
CA LEU A 176 15.00 -25.03 -4.03
C LEU A 176 16.46 -25.09 -4.53
N PRO A 177 17.19 -26.20 -4.30
CA PRO A 177 16.81 -27.37 -3.49
C PRO A 177 16.60 -27.03 -2.00
N PRO A 178 15.95 -27.92 -1.21
CA PRO A 178 15.78 -27.72 0.23
C PRO A 178 17.12 -27.47 0.95
N ASP A 179 17.13 -26.49 1.84
CA ASP A 179 18.30 -26.04 2.60
C ASP A 179 17.80 -25.50 3.95
N GLU A 180 18.10 -26.22 5.04
CA GLU A 180 17.53 -25.96 6.38
C GLU A 180 17.88 -24.55 6.92
N PRO A 181 19.14 -24.08 6.87
CA PRO A 181 19.45 -22.68 7.16
C PRO A 181 18.63 -21.66 6.34
N LEU A 182 18.39 -21.92 5.06
CA LEU A 182 17.58 -21.02 4.22
C LEU A 182 16.10 -21.11 4.54
N LEU A 183 15.60 -22.28 4.97
CA LEU A 183 14.23 -22.44 5.44
C LEU A 183 14.00 -21.60 6.70
N ALA A 184 14.91 -21.63 7.67
CA ALA A 184 14.81 -20.77 8.86
C ALA A 184 14.78 -19.27 8.52
N LEU A 185 15.59 -18.83 7.54
CA LEU A 185 15.53 -17.45 7.04
C LEU A 185 14.22 -17.15 6.30
N THR A 186 13.68 -18.11 5.56
CA THR A 186 12.39 -18.02 4.87
C THR A 186 11.26 -17.84 5.88
N GLU A 187 11.22 -18.63 6.94
CA GLU A 187 10.20 -18.51 8.00
C GLU A 187 10.30 -17.17 8.72
N PHE A 188 11.51 -16.71 9.07
CA PHE A 188 11.70 -15.38 9.64
C PHE A 188 11.16 -14.29 8.71
N ARG A 189 11.38 -14.42 7.39
CA ARG A 189 10.83 -13.47 6.41
C ARG A 189 9.31 -13.51 6.34
N ARG A 190 8.69 -14.68 6.48
CA ARG A 190 7.22 -14.82 6.55
C ARG A 190 6.66 -14.12 7.78
N ASP A 191 7.29 -14.29 8.95
CA ASP A 191 6.88 -13.56 10.16
C ASP A 191 7.00 -12.03 9.96
N ILE A 192 8.08 -11.56 9.33
CA ILE A 192 8.28 -10.13 9.05
C ILE A 192 7.24 -9.55 8.07
N VAL A 193 6.66 -10.36 7.17
CA VAL A 193 5.60 -9.88 6.26
C VAL A 193 4.37 -9.42 7.03
N PHE A 194 4.01 -10.10 8.12
CA PHE A 194 2.81 -9.81 8.89
C PHE A 194 3.04 -8.91 10.10
N LEU A 195 4.30 -8.64 10.46
CA LEU A 195 4.64 -7.93 11.69
C LEU A 195 3.91 -6.57 11.86
N ALA A 196 3.74 -5.79 10.79
CA ALA A 196 3.02 -4.51 10.87
C ALA A 196 1.56 -4.69 11.29
N LEU A 197 0.84 -5.57 10.59
CA LEU A 197 -0.55 -5.95 10.89
C LEU A 197 -0.68 -6.57 12.28
N ASP A 198 0.25 -7.44 12.66
CA ASP A 198 0.23 -8.08 13.97
C ASP A 198 0.41 -7.06 15.11
N LEU A 199 1.31 -6.08 14.94
CA LEU A 199 1.51 -5.01 15.92
C LEU A 199 0.24 -4.18 16.10
N ILE A 200 -0.35 -3.70 14.99
CA ILE A 200 -1.53 -2.82 15.07
C ILE A 200 -2.81 -3.55 15.52
N SER A 201 -2.83 -4.88 15.43
CA SER A 201 -3.99 -5.70 15.82
C SER A 201 -3.81 -6.47 17.13
N ARG A 202 -2.84 -6.06 17.98
CA ARG A 202 -2.55 -6.65 19.31
C ARG A 202 -2.17 -8.13 19.29
N ARG A 203 -1.53 -8.60 18.21
CA ARG A 203 -1.14 -10.01 18.05
C ARG A 203 0.33 -10.29 18.43
N VAL A 204 1.11 -9.25 18.72
CA VAL A 204 2.50 -9.39 19.16
C VAL A 204 2.56 -9.31 20.68
N ASP A 205 2.31 -10.45 21.34
CA ASP A 205 2.49 -10.64 22.79
C ASP A 205 3.80 -11.36 23.11
N ASP A 206 4.03 -11.67 24.39
CA ASP A 206 5.24 -12.35 24.88
C ASP A 206 5.44 -13.77 24.33
N LYS A 207 4.39 -14.38 23.78
CA LYS A 207 4.43 -15.69 23.11
C LYS A 207 4.69 -15.56 21.60
N HIS A 208 4.55 -14.37 21.03
CA HIS A 208 4.80 -14.14 19.62
C HIS A 208 6.28 -14.36 19.28
N ARG A 209 6.57 -15.11 18.20
CA ARG A 209 7.94 -15.47 17.78
C ARG A 209 8.88 -14.28 17.62
N LEU A 210 8.34 -13.14 17.20
CA LEU A 210 9.10 -11.91 16.99
C LEU A 210 9.25 -11.02 18.24
N TRP A 211 8.56 -11.29 19.34
CA TRP A 211 8.70 -10.52 20.59
C TRP A 211 10.16 -10.45 21.08
N PRO A 212 10.86 -11.57 21.33
CA PRO A 212 12.25 -11.52 21.77
C PRO A 212 13.18 -10.94 20.68
N TRP A 213 12.80 -11.04 19.40
CA TRP A 213 13.56 -10.41 18.33
C TRP A 213 13.46 -8.88 18.34
N LEU A 214 12.27 -8.32 18.60
CA LEU A 214 12.04 -6.88 18.73
C LEU A 214 12.83 -6.29 19.90
N LEU A 215 12.83 -6.96 21.05
CA LEU A 215 13.66 -6.55 22.20
C LEU A 215 15.15 -6.51 21.83
N ARG A 216 15.65 -7.54 21.13
CA ARG A 216 17.04 -7.57 20.63
C ARG A 216 17.35 -6.49 19.58
N GLN A 217 16.34 -6.00 18.87
CA GLN A 217 16.49 -4.87 17.95
C GLN A 217 16.53 -3.52 18.66
N GLY A 218 16.38 -3.51 19.99
CA GLY A 218 16.41 -2.30 20.82
C GLY A 218 15.03 -1.67 21.02
N ILE A 219 13.94 -2.38 20.72
CA ILE A 219 12.59 -1.89 21.03
C ILE A 219 12.34 -2.10 22.53
N PRO A 220 12.05 -1.04 23.30
CA PRO A 220 11.75 -1.17 24.73
C PRO A 220 10.48 -1.99 24.97
N SER A 221 10.43 -2.78 26.05
CA SER A 221 9.23 -3.57 26.40
C SER A 221 8.00 -2.68 26.57
N ALA A 222 8.15 -1.50 27.18
CA ALA A 222 7.07 -0.51 27.34
C ALA A 222 6.41 -0.11 26.00
N VAL A 223 7.15 -0.13 24.89
CA VAL A 223 6.60 0.16 23.57
C VAL A 223 5.80 -1.04 23.03
N LEU A 224 6.23 -2.27 23.31
CA LEU A 224 5.47 -3.47 22.95
C LEU A 224 4.21 -3.60 23.81
N GLU A 225 4.31 -3.29 25.10
CA GLU A 225 3.17 -3.19 26.02
C GLU A 225 2.16 -2.12 25.57
N TRP A 226 2.64 -1.00 25.02
CA TRP A 226 1.77 0.00 24.40
C TRP A 226 0.94 -0.60 23.26
N PHE A 227 1.54 -1.41 22.36
CA PHE A 227 0.79 -2.13 21.31
C PHE A 227 -0.14 -3.21 21.85
N LEU A 228 0.05 -3.69 23.08
CA LEU A 228 -0.91 -4.58 23.72
C LEU A 228 -2.07 -3.81 24.36
N ALA A 229 -1.92 -2.52 24.64
CA ALA A 229 -2.97 -1.65 25.17
C ALA A 229 -3.79 -0.95 24.07
N HIS A 230 -3.22 -0.76 22.88
CA HIS A 230 -3.85 -0.02 21.77
C HIS A 230 -4.02 -0.92 20.54
N ARG A 231 -5.05 -0.66 19.73
CA ARG A 231 -5.26 -1.37 18.45
C ARG A 231 -5.87 -0.46 17.41
N MET A 232 -5.68 -0.86 16.17
CA MET A 232 -6.53 -0.49 15.06
C MET A 232 -7.59 -1.58 14.85
N ASP A 233 -8.86 -1.18 14.69
CA ASP A 233 -9.88 -2.11 14.22
C ASP A 233 -9.73 -2.30 12.71
N LEU A 234 -9.43 -3.55 12.30
CA LEU A 234 -9.15 -3.91 10.91
C LEU A 234 -10.46 -4.09 10.11
N ASP A 235 -11.08 -2.99 9.69
CA ASP A 235 -12.30 -3.04 8.87
C ASP A 235 -12.04 -3.71 7.53
N ILE A 236 -10.99 -3.27 6.82
CA ILE A 236 -10.52 -3.85 5.57
C ILE A 236 -9.00 -3.97 5.59
N ILE A 237 -8.47 -5.11 5.17
CA ILE A 237 -7.04 -5.29 4.91
C ILE A 237 -6.78 -5.20 3.41
N GLY A 238 -6.07 -4.15 3.01
CA GLY A 238 -5.56 -3.94 1.67
C GLY A 238 -4.25 -4.68 1.44
N ILE A 239 -4.20 -5.41 0.33
CA ILE A 239 -3.08 -6.23 -0.11
C ILE A 239 -2.49 -5.62 -1.37
N ASN A 240 -1.27 -5.11 -1.27
CA ASN A 240 -0.48 -4.73 -2.44
C ASN A 240 0.29 -5.95 -2.93
N LEU A 241 0.12 -6.33 -4.19
CA LEU A 241 0.77 -7.50 -4.76
C LEU A 241 1.06 -7.35 -6.25
N TYR A 242 2.21 -7.85 -6.69
CA TYR A 242 2.60 -7.77 -8.10
C TYR A 242 3.30 -9.04 -8.56
N PRO A 243 3.03 -9.51 -9.79
CA PRO A 243 3.59 -10.76 -10.32
C PRO A 243 5.11 -10.70 -10.47
N MET A 244 5.72 -9.52 -10.53
CA MET A 244 7.17 -9.39 -10.66
C MET A 244 7.90 -9.16 -9.32
N LEU A 245 7.19 -8.98 -8.20
CA LEU A 245 7.78 -8.58 -6.91
C LEU A 245 7.35 -9.42 -5.71
N SER A 246 6.12 -9.94 -5.72
CA SER A 246 5.53 -10.53 -4.51
C SER A 246 5.99 -11.96 -4.23
N GLN A 247 6.34 -12.74 -5.25
CA GLN A 247 6.97 -14.05 -5.04
C GLN A 247 8.47 -13.88 -4.78
N LYS A 248 8.93 -14.46 -3.68
CA LYS A 248 10.33 -14.38 -3.24
C LYS A 248 10.86 -15.75 -2.85
N GLN A 249 12.09 -16.03 -3.23
CA GLN A 249 12.77 -17.27 -2.88
C GLN A 249 14.24 -17.01 -2.60
N TYR A 250 14.79 -17.61 -1.55
CA TYR A 250 16.23 -17.60 -1.34
C TYR A 250 16.90 -18.52 -2.35
N VAL A 251 17.89 -17.99 -3.07
CA VAL A 251 18.65 -18.73 -4.09
C VAL A 251 20.15 -18.56 -3.86
N ARG A 252 20.91 -19.63 -4.07
CA ARG A 252 22.38 -19.58 -4.11
C ARG A 252 22.83 -19.37 -5.55
N THR A 253 23.68 -18.38 -5.79
CA THR A 253 24.31 -18.21 -7.11
C THR A 253 25.28 -19.35 -7.40
N ARG A 254 25.71 -19.48 -8.65
CA ARG A 254 26.80 -20.41 -9.04
C ARG A 254 28.09 -20.19 -8.22
N SER A 255 28.32 -18.97 -7.76
CA SER A 255 29.45 -18.60 -6.87
C SER A 255 29.18 -18.82 -5.37
N GLY A 256 28.07 -19.46 -5.00
CA GLY A 256 27.70 -19.75 -3.62
C GLY A 256 27.10 -18.57 -2.83
N ARG A 257 26.97 -17.38 -3.43
CA ARG A 257 26.40 -16.20 -2.76
C ARG A 257 24.89 -16.33 -2.63
N LEU A 258 24.36 -15.98 -1.46
CA LEU A 258 22.93 -15.93 -1.21
C LEU A 258 22.31 -14.68 -1.86
N ARG A 259 21.21 -14.85 -2.58
CA ARG A 259 20.39 -13.75 -3.13
C ARG A 259 18.91 -14.05 -2.91
N ILE A 260 18.10 -13.00 -3.00
CA ILE A 260 16.64 -13.14 -3.10
C ILE A 260 16.31 -13.16 -4.60
N GLY A 261 15.76 -14.27 -5.07
CA GLY A 261 15.16 -14.40 -6.37
C GLY A 261 13.71 -13.93 -6.34
N PHE A 262 13.21 -13.51 -7.51
CA PHE A 262 11.84 -13.06 -7.73
C PHE A 262 11.21 -13.95 -8.82
N PRO A 263 10.80 -15.18 -8.48
CA PRO A 263 10.08 -16.02 -9.42
C PRO A 263 8.85 -15.27 -9.97
N PRO A 264 8.58 -15.34 -11.27
CA PRO A 264 7.41 -14.67 -11.83
C PRO A 264 6.14 -15.28 -11.23
N GLY A 265 5.25 -14.41 -10.79
CA GLY A 265 3.90 -14.76 -10.40
C GLY A 265 3.00 -14.96 -11.60
N GLY A 266 2.20 -16.00 -11.55
CA GLY A 266 1.14 -16.30 -12.52
C GLY A 266 -0.20 -16.52 -11.82
N SER A 267 -1.11 -17.19 -12.51
CA SER A 267 -2.41 -17.59 -11.96
C SER A 267 -2.26 -18.35 -10.63
N GLY A 268 -3.13 -18.03 -9.67
CA GLY A 268 -3.14 -18.63 -8.34
C GLY A 268 -2.17 -18.00 -7.33
N MET A 269 -1.27 -17.10 -7.75
CA MET A 269 -0.42 -16.36 -6.79
C MET A 269 -1.28 -15.42 -5.93
N LEU A 270 -2.23 -14.72 -6.54
CA LEU A 270 -3.14 -13.84 -5.82
C LEU A 270 -4.00 -14.66 -4.85
N GLU A 271 -4.54 -15.80 -5.31
CA GLU A 271 -5.30 -16.71 -4.46
C GLU A 271 -4.51 -17.17 -3.23
N GLN A 272 -3.26 -17.60 -3.39
CA GLN A 272 -2.41 -18.02 -2.28
C GLN A 272 -2.16 -16.88 -1.28
N ILE A 273 -1.82 -15.69 -1.76
CA ILE A 273 -1.59 -14.53 -0.89
C ILE A 273 -2.87 -14.16 -0.14
N VAL A 274 -4.01 -14.06 -0.83
CA VAL A 274 -5.29 -13.72 -0.19
C VAL A 274 -5.66 -14.75 0.88
N LYS A 275 -5.49 -16.05 0.61
CA LYS A 275 -5.75 -17.11 1.59
C LYS A 275 -4.90 -16.98 2.86
N LEU A 276 -3.61 -16.67 2.72
CA LEU A 276 -2.73 -16.45 3.88
C LEU A 276 -3.24 -15.33 4.79
N TYR A 277 -3.74 -14.24 4.21
CA TYR A 277 -4.30 -13.12 4.98
C TYR A 277 -5.67 -13.48 5.57
N TRP A 278 -6.53 -14.13 4.79
CA TRP A 278 -7.85 -14.56 5.24
C TRP A 278 -7.73 -15.52 6.43
N GLU A 279 -6.96 -16.59 6.31
CA GLU A 279 -6.75 -17.59 7.36
C GLU A 279 -6.22 -16.97 8.67
N ARG A 280 -5.38 -15.94 8.58
CA ARG A 280 -4.78 -15.28 9.74
C ARG A 280 -5.73 -14.30 10.44
N TYR A 281 -6.46 -13.49 9.68
CA TYR A 281 -7.19 -12.34 10.23
C TYR A 281 -8.71 -12.47 10.19
N GLN A 282 -9.27 -13.25 9.25
CA GLN A 282 -10.72 -13.40 9.04
C GLN A 282 -11.45 -12.04 8.93
N ARG A 283 -10.83 -11.09 8.21
CA ARG A 283 -11.37 -9.75 7.94
C ARG A 283 -11.62 -9.55 6.44
N PRO A 284 -12.52 -8.65 6.04
CA PRO A 284 -12.64 -8.21 4.66
C PRO A 284 -11.29 -7.83 4.05
N LEU A 285 -11.06 -8.27 2.82
CA LEU A 285 -9.79 -8.08 2.11
C LEU A 285 -10.02 -7.23 0.87
N MET A 286 -9.00 -6.50 0.43
CA MET A 286 -9.01 -5.74 -0.82
C MET A 286 -7.67 -5.94 -1.54
N ILE A 287 -7.68 -6.12 -2.86
CA ILE A 287 -6.46 -5.93 -3.64
C ILE A 287 -6.28 -4.42 -3.78
N ALA A 288 -5.45 -3.84 -2.92
CA ALA A 288 -5.30 -2.39 -2.81
C ALA A 288 -4.36 -1.84 -3.88
N GLU A 289 -3.40 -2.64 -4.36
CA GLU A 289 -2.57 -2.35 -5.53
C GLU A 289 -2.18 -3.64 -6.24
N THR A 290 -2.35 -3.67 -7.56
CA THR A 290 -1.71 -4.66 -8.42
C THR A 290 -1.53 -4.14 -9.84
N ALA A 291 -0.52 -4.65 -10.54
CA ALA A 291 -0.34 -4.43 -11.97
C ALA A 291 0.70 -5.40 -12.55
N GLY A 292 0.64 -5.62 -13.87
CA GLY A 292 1.76 -6.15 -14.64
C GLY A 292 2.68 -5.02 -15.10
N ARG A 293 3.93 -5.33 -15.50
CA ARG A 293 4.83 -4.36 -16.15
C ARG A 293 5.32 -4.83 -17.52
N GLY A 294 5.68 -3.87 -18.36
CA GLY A 294 6.31 -4.15 -19.66
C GLY A 294 5.31 -4.37 -20.79
N ARG A 295 5.48 -5.45 -21.56
CA ARG A 295 4.66 -5.73 -22.76
C ARG A 295 3.17 -5.70 -22.42
N LEU A 296 2.38 -5.06 -23.28
CA LEU A 296 0.93 -4.94 -23.10
C LEU A 296 0.24 -6.31 -22.90
N SER A 297 0.67 -7.34 -23.64
CA SER A 297 0.15 -8.71 -23.47
C SER A 297 0.34 -9.26 -22.06
N HIS A 298 1.48 -9.01 -21.43
CA HIS A 298 1.73 -9.46 -20.05
C HIS A 298 0.83 -8.74 -19.05
N ARG A 299 0.61 -7.44 -19.24
CA ARG A 299 -0.30 -6.64 -18.40
C ARG A 299 -1.75 -7.12 -18.55
N LEU A 300 -2.20 -7.34 -19.78
CA LEU A 300 -3.54 -7.86 -20.07
C LEU A 300 -3.76 -9.26 -19.48
N ASN A 301 -2.78 -10.15 -19.60
CA ASN A 301 -2.85 -11.48 -19.01
C ASN A 301 -2.95 -11.39 -17.48
N TRP A 302 -2.11 -10.55 -16.85
CA TRP A 302 -2.19 -10.37 -15.40
C TRP A 302 -3.53 -9.80 -14.94
N LEU A 303 -4.09 -8.81 -15.64
CA LEU A 303 -5.42 -8.27 -15.32
C LEU A 303 -6.48 -9.38 -15.34
N ARG A 304 -6.50 -10.20 -16.40
CA ARG A 304 -7.45 -11.31 -16.53
C ARG A 304 -7.25 -12.38 -15.46
N ASP A 305 -6.01 -12.83 -15.25
CA ASP A 305 -5.68 -13.87 -14.28
C ASP A 305 -6.02 -13.43 -12.85
N SER A 306 -5.64 -12.19 -12.47
CA SER A 306 -5.91 -11.67 -11.13
C SER A 306 -7.41 -11.45 -10.84
N VAL A 307 -8.20 -11.07 -11.85
CA VAL A 307 -9.66 -10.97 -11.73
C VAL A 307 -10.33 -12.35 -11.69
N ALA A 308 -9.82 -13.32 -12.44
CA ALA A 308 -10.27 -14.71 -12.34
C ALA A 308 -10.00 -15.30 -10.95
N ASP A 309 -8.80 -15.05 -10.39
CA ASP A 309 -8.46 -15.43 -9.02
C ASP A 309 -9.42 -14.77 -8.00
N MET A 310 -9.72 -13.47 -8.17
CA MET A 310 -10.71 -12.77 -7.33
C MET A 310 -12.10 -13.41 -7.37
N LYS A 311 -12.57 -13.81 -8.57
CA LYS A 311 -13.84 -14.51 -8.74
C LYS A 311 -13.85 -15.85 -8.01
N SER A 312 -12.81 -16.67 -8.21
CA SER A 312 -12.62 -17.94 -7.52
C SER A 312 -12.66 -17.77 -5.99
N LEU A 313 -11.96 -16.77 -5.46
CA LEU A 313 -11.93 -16.48 -4.03
C LEU A 313 -13.31 -16.10 -3.46
N ARG A 314 -14.08 -15.28 -4.18
CA ARG A 314 -15.44 -14.91 -3.76
C ARG A 314 -16.40 -16.09 -3.79
N GLU A 315 -16.28 -16.96 -4.80
CA GLU A 315 -17.05 -18.21 -4.89
C GLU A 315 -16.74 -19.16 -3.72
N GLN A 316 -15.50 -19.14 -3.22
CA GLN A 316 -15.07 -19.83 -2.00
C GLN A 316 -15.53 -19.15 -0.69
N GLY A 317 -16.26 -18.03 -0.77
CA GLY A 317 -16.81 -17.31 0.39
C GLY A 317 -15.85 -16.32 1.05
N ILE A 318 -14.68 -16.05 0.45
CA ILE A 318 -13.72 -15.07 0.99
C ILE A 318 -14.22 -13.66 0.65
N PRO A 319 -14.34 -12.74 1.65
CA PRO A 319 -14.84 -11.39 1.44
C PRO A 319 -13.78 -10.46 0.82
N LEU A 320 -13.41 -10.73 -0.43
CA LEU A 320 -12.53 -9.86 -1.21
C LEU A 320 -13.35 -8.68 -1.78
N VAL A 321 -13.46 -7.59 -1.04
CA VAL A 321 -14.44 -6.51 -1.28
C VAL A 321 -14.01 -5.48 -2.33
N GLY A 322 -12.71 -5.36 -2.62
CA GLY A 322 -12.19 -4.38 -3.57
C GLY A 322 -11.03 -4.89 -4.44
N TYR A 323 -10.84 -4.22 -5.58
CA TYR A 323 -9.73 -4.45 -6.51
C TYR A 323 -9.29 -3.13 -7.14
N THR A 324 -8.01 -2.81 -7.02
CA THR A 324 -7.41 -1.60 -7.59
C THR A 324 -6.23 -1.96 -8.48
N TRP A 325 -6.31 -1.57 -9.75
CA TRP A 325 -5.15 -1.55 -10.62
C TRP A 325 -4.31 -0.31 -10.31
N TRP A 326 -3.04 -0.50 -9.96
CA TRP A 326 -2.13 0.59 -9.64
C TRP A 326 -0.84 0.48 -10.45
N PRO A 327 -0.34 1.59 -11.02
CA PRO A 327 -0.94 2.93 -11.05
C PRO A 327 -1.98 3.04 -12.17
N MET A 328 -2.66 4.18 -12.26
CA MET A 328 -3.54 4.49 -13.40
C MET A 328 -2.72 4.76 -14.69
N PHE A 329 -1.58 5.45 -14.56
CA PHE A 329 -0.70 5.86 -15.68
C PHE A 329 0.64 5.09 -15.69
N ALA A 330 1.77 5.76 -15.54
CA ALA A 330 3.06 5.11 -15.29
C ALA A 330 3.53 5.37 -13.86
N LEU A 331 4.46 4.56 -13.39
CA LEU A 331 5.21 4.82 -12.16
C LEU A 331 6.55 5.46 -12.54
N ILE A 332 6.97 6.53 -11.86
CA ILE A 332 8.37 6.94 -11.92
C ILE A 332 9.15 6.08 -10.94
N SER A 333 10.06 5.25 -11.45
CA SER A 333 10.81 4.31 -10.62
C SER A 333 11.48 5.03 -9.44
N TRP A 334 11.34 4.48 -8.23
CA TRP A 334 11.99 4.97 -7.02
C TRP A 334 13.51 5.13 -7.16
N ALA A 335 14.13 4.41 -8.11
CA ALA A 335 15.53 4.58 -8.47
C ALA A 335 15.86 6.01 -8.93
N TYR A 336 14.89 6.77 -9.43
CA TYR A 336 15.04 8.17 -9.83
C TYR A 336 15.60 9.03 -8.69
N ARG A 337 15.22 8.75 -7.43
CA ARG A 337 15.73 9.47 -6.25
C ARG A 337 17.26 9.44 -6.14
N GLN A 338 17.91 8.37 -6.60
CA GLN A 338 19.36 8.19 -6.56
C GLN A 338 20.00 8.27 -7.95
N GLY A 339 19.16 8.37 -8.98
CA GLY A 339 19.54 8.35 -10.37
C GLY A 339 20.13 9.66 -10.84
N ARG A 340 20.82 9.61 -11.97
CA ARG A 340 21.33 10.81 -12.68
C ARG A 340 20.88 10.86 -14.13
N ASP A 341 20.16 9.84 -14.61
CA ASP A 341 19.68 9.82 -15.98
C ASP A 341 18.48 10.75 -16.14
N PRO A 342 18.09 11.11 -17.37
CA PRO A 342 16.87 11.86 -17.61
C PRO A 342 15.62 11.10 -17.14
N LEU A 343 14.58 11.85 -16.74
CA LEU A 343 13.30 11.31 -16.20
C LEU A 343 12.72 10.17 -17.05
N ARG A 344 12.78 10.30 -18.38
CA ARG A 344 12.29 9.31 -19.35
C ARG A 344 12.80 7.88 -19.10
N ASN A 345 14.01 7.74 -18.55
CA ASN A 345 14.63 6.44 -18.27
C ASN A 345 14.09 5.78 -16.99
N TYR A 346 13.33 6.52 -16.19
CA TYR A 346 12.70 6.04 -14.97
C TYR A 346 11.21 5.78 -15.12
N VAL A 347 10.61 6.07 -16.28
CA VAL A 347 9.19 5.80 -16.55
C VAL A 347 8.94 4.30 -16.68
N VAL A 348 8.17 3.73 -15.75
CA VAL A 348 7.79 2.32 -15.74
C VAL A 348 6.36 2.19 -16.23
N GLN A 349 6.19 1.62 -17.42
CA GLN A 349 4.87 1.35 -18.01
C GLN A 349 4.20 0.16 -17.31
N MET A 350 3.30 0.46 -16.39
CA MET A 350 2.53 -0.54 -15.63
C MET A 350 1.05 -0.18 -15.40
N GLY A 351 0.60 1.05 -15.66
CA GLY A 351 -0.82 1.38 -15.52
C GLY A 351 -1.69 1.01 -16.70
N LEU A 352 -2.95 1.45 -16.62
CA LEU A 352 -3.98 1.26 -17.64
C LEU A 352 -3.71 2.13 -18.86
N TRP A 353 -3.32 3.37 -18.63
CA TRP A 353 -2.72 4.25 -19.63
C TRP A 353 -1.21 4.14 -19.54
N ASN A 354 -0.53 4.31 -20.67
CA ASN A 354 0.89 4.59 -20.67
C ASN A 354 1.10 6.10 -20.43
N LEU A 355 2.31 6.45 -19.99
CA LEU A 355 2.78 7.83 -19.99
C LEU A 355 3.83 7.98 -21.09
N ASP A 356 3.62 8.88 -22.04
CA ASP A 356 4.65 9.17 -23.03
C ASP A 356 5.91 9.69 -22.31
N PRO A 357 7.09 9.06 -22.49
CA PRO A 357 8.21 9.32 -21.61
C PRO A 357 8.91 10.66 -21.86
N ASP A 358 8.58 11.36 -22.95
CA ASP A 358 9.16 12.66 -23.31
C ASP A 358 8.16 13.81 -23.07
N THR A 359 6.88 13.60 -23.34
CA THR A 359 5.82 14.63 -23.24
C THR A 359 4.94 14.49 -21.99
N LEU A 360 4.96 13.32 -21.36
CA LEU A 360 4.09 12.94 -20.24
C LEU A 360 2.59 12.95 -20.60
N GLU A 361 2.26 12.82 -21.88
CA GLU A 361 0.89 12.61 -22.33
C GLU A 361 0.34 11.25 -21.88
N ARG A 362 -0.95 11.22 -21.53
CA ARG A 362 -1.65 10.00 -21.10
C ARG A 362 -2.08 9.22 -22.34
N VAL A 363 -1.32 8.18 -22.67
CA VAL A 363 -1.53 7.38 -23.88
C VAL A 363 -2.47 6.22 -23.58
N HIS A 364 -3.65 6.24 -24.18
CA HIS A 364 -4.64 5.17 -24.06
C HIS A 364 -4.06 3.81 -24.46
N THR A 365 -4.44 2.75 -23.74
CA THR A 365 -4.09 1.38 -24.10
C THR A 365 -5.32 0.48 -24.02
N PRO A 366 -5.33 -0.68 -24.70
CA PRO A 366 -6.39 -1.67 -24.58
C PRO A 366 -6.69 -2.17 -23.15
N LEU A 367 -5.80 -1.94 -22.18
CA LEU A 367 -6.11 -2.22 -20.77
C LEU A 367 -7.28 -1.38 -20.26
N VAL A 368 -7.43 -0.14 -20.73
CA VAL A 368 -8.53 0.75 -20.34
C VAL A 368 -9.87 0.13 -20.73
N ASP A 369 -9.98 -0.34 -21.98
CA ASP A 369 -11.21 -0.95 -22.50
C ASP A 369 -11.56 -2.23 -21.73
N VAL A 370 -10.57 -3.12 -21.53
CA VAL A 370 -10.78 -4.35 -20.76
C VAL A 370 -11.17 -4.05 -19.32
N TYR A 371 -10.53 -3.05 -18.68
CA TYR A 371 -10.88 -2.67 -17.31
C TYR A 371 -12.30 -2.09 -17.23
N ARG A 372 -12.73 -1.29 -18.22
CA ARG A 372 -14.11 -0.78 -18.34
C ARG A 372 -15.12 -1.88 -18.50
N GLU A 373 -14.84 -2.87 -19.34
CA GLU A 373 -15.70 -4.06 -19.50
C GLU A 373 -15.86 -4.82 -18.18
N LEU A 374 -14.76 -4.99 -17.44
CA LEU A 374 -14.78 -5.65 -16.13
C LEU A 374 -15.60 -4.86 -15.10
N VAL A 375 -15.42 -3.53 -15.06
CA VAL A 375 -16.21 -2.64 -14.17
C VAL A 375 -17.69 -2.70 -14.54
N ALA A 376 -18.04 -2.62 -15.82
CA ALA A 376 -19.42 -2.70 -16.30
C ALA A 376 -20.06 -4.07 -16.04
N GLY A 377 -19.28 -5.15 -16.11
CA GLY A 377 -19.74 -6.51 -15.79
C GLY A 377 -20.02 -6.74 -14.31
N GLY A 378 -19.54 -5.87 -13.42
CA GLY A 378 -19.80 -5.92 -11.99
C GLY A 378 -19.58 -7.32 -11.39
N ALA A 379 -20.56 -7.81 -10.63
CA ALA A 379 -20.47 -9.12 -9.98
C ALA A 379 -20.36 -10.31 -10.95
N GLN A 380 -20.77 -10.19 -12.22
CA GLN A 380 -20.58 -11.27 -13.19
C GLN A 380 -19.10 -11.47 -13.54
N ALA A 381 -18.35 -10.36 -13.59
CA ALA A 381 -16.92 -10.36 -13.89
C ALA A 381 -16.08 -10.85 -12.70
N VAL A 382 -16.36 -10.36 -11.48
CA VAL A 382 -15.52 -10.59 -10.30
C VAL A 382 -16.11 -11.57 -9.28
N GLY A 383 -17.26 -12.19 -9.55
CA GLY A 383 -17.97 -13.05 -8.62
C GLY A 383 -18.82 -12.30 -7.60
N LEU A 384 -19.87 -12.95 -7.11
CA LEU A 384 -20.77 -12.42 -6.09
C LEU A 384 -20.10 -12.40 -4.72
N LEU A 385 -20.16 -11.26 -4.04
CA LEU A 385 -19.81 -11.19 -2.63
C LEU A 385 -20.95 -11.81 -1.82
N GLN A 386 -20.67 -12.84 -1.01
CA GLN A 386 -21.69 -13.46 -0.16
C GLN A 386 -22.25 -12.44 0.84
N ARG A 387 -23.59 -12.37 0.95
CA ARG A 387 -24.27 -11.47 1.90
C ARG A 387 -24.00 -11.96 3.33
N GLY A 388 -23.50 -11.09 4.20
CA GLY A 388 -23.30 -11.42 5.62
C GLY A 388 -22.16 -10.64 6.28
N PHE A 389 -21.22 -10.12 5.51
CA PHE A 389 -20.17 -9.23 6.01
C PHE A 389 -20.70 -7.79 6.04
N ARG A 390 -21.41 -7.44 7.13
CA ARG A 390 -21.54 -6.05 7.55
C ARG A 390 -20.29 -5.74 8.37
N GLY A 391 -19.31 -5.10 7.72
CA GLY A 391 -18.33 -4.27 8.42
C GLY A 391 -18.99 -2.93 8.67
#